data_AF-A0A558JAB1-F1
#
_entry.id   AF-A0A558JAB1-F1
#
_cell.length_a   1.000
_cell.length_b   1.000
_cell.length_c   1.000
_cell.angle_alpha   90.00
_cell.angle_beta   90.00
_cell.angle_gamma   90.00
#
_symmetry.space_group_name_H-M   'P 1'
#
loop_
_entity.id
_entity.type
_entity.pdbx_description
1 polymer ?
#
loop_
_entity_poly.entity_id
_entity_poly.type
_entity_poly.pdbx_seq_one_letter_code
_entity_poly.pdbx_strand_id
1 'polypeptide(L)' 'MLLVSGERRIKRVQHLAGGALYLISDNDHYQPEMIKPQDMHDVEILGRCEIRIGRIV' A
#
# COMPACT_ATOMS: atom_id res chain seq x y z
N MET A 1 5.90 2.57 -0.48
CA MET A 1 6.04 1.61 0.63
C MET A 1 5.23 2.13 1.80
N LEU A 2 4.59 1.23 2.54
CA LEU A 2 3.75 1.58 3.68
C LEU A 2 3.84 0.54 4.80
N LEU A 3 3.58 0.97 6.02
CA LEU A 3 3.33 0.13 7.18
C LEU A 3 1.82 0.06 7.40
N VAL A 4 1.29 -1.14 7.64
CA VAL A 4 -0.10 -1.36 8.03
C VAL A 4 -0.10 -2.31 9.22
N SER A 5 -0.57 -1.86 10.38
CA SER A 5 -0.62 -2.64 11.63
C SER A 5 0.72 -3.32 11.96
N GLY A 6 1.84 -2.63 11.73
CA GLY A 6 3.19 -3.14 11.99
C GLY A 6 3.82 -3.98 10.86
N GLU A 7 3.08 -4.27 9.79
CA GLU A 7 3.60 -5.02 8.64
C GLU A 7 4.05 -4.10 7.51
N ARG A 8 5.26 -4.33 6.98
CA ARG A 8 5.76 -3.59 5.82
C ARG A 8 5.17 -4.17 4.53
N ARG A 9 4.56 -3.31 3.72
CA ARG A 9 3.92 -3.67 2.46
C ARG A 9 4.44 -2.79 1.32
N ILE A 10 4.47 -3.35 0.12
CA ILE A 10 4.66 -2.61 -1.14
C ILE A 10 3.40 -2.83 -1.98
N LYS A 11 2.63 -1.76 -2.16
CA LYS A 11 1.42 -1.72 -2.97
C LYS A 11 1.37 -0.40 -3.73
N ARG A 12 0.62 -0.36 -4.82
CA ARG A 12 0.21 0.89 -5.47
C ARG A 12 -0.87 1.51 -4.59
N VAL A 13 -0.67 2.76 -4.17
CA VAL A 13 -1.58 3.47 -3.27
C VAL A 13 -2.37 4.50 -4.07
N GLN A 14 -3.70 4.48 -3.95
CA GLN A 14 -4.59 5.49 -4.48
C GLN A 14 -5.35 6.15 -3.34
N HIS A 15 -5.38 7.49 -3.33
CA HIS A 15 -6.22 8.26 -2.41
C HIS A 15 -7.63 8.35 -2.98
N LEU A 16 -8.64 8.12 -2.15
CA LEU A 16 -10.04 8.25 -2.51
C LEU A 16 -10.67 9.46 -1.83
N ALA A 17 -11.80 9.92 -2.37
CA ALA A 17 -12.62 10.94 -1.72
C ALA A 17 -13.02 10.45 -0.31
N GLY A 18 -13.01 11.38 0.66
CA GLY A 18 -13.29 11.06 2.06
C GLY A 18 -12.11 10.54 2.86
N GLY A 19 -10.89 10.54 2.30
CA GLY A 19 -9.66 10.22 3.04
C GLY A 19 -9.34 8.73 3.17
N ALA A 20 -10.06 7.88 2.43
CA ALA A 20 -9.75 6.45 2.34
C ALA A 20 -8.54 6.20 1.44
N LEU A 21 -7.86 5.07 1.66
CA LEU A 21 -6.80 4.57 0.78
C LEU A 21 -7.25 3.29 0.09
N TYR A 22 -6.82 3.14 -1.15
CA TYR A 22 -6.97 1.91 -1.92
C TYR A 22 -5.58 1.34 -2.21
N LEU A 23 -5.32 0.13 -1.72
CA LEU A 23 -4.08 -0.59 -1.91
C LEU A 23 -4.25 -1.61 -3.04
N ILE A 24 -3.57 -1.38 -4.14
CA ILE A 24 -3.68 -2.18 -5.35
C ILE A 24 -2.39 -3.01 -5.49
N SER A 25 -2.58 -4.29 -5.80
CA SER A 25 -1.51 -5.20 -6.20
C SER A 25 -1.36 -5.17 -7.72
N ASP A 26 -0.13 -5.11 -8.23
CA ASP A 26 0.14 -5.32 -9.67
C ASP A 26 0.17 -6.83 -10.02
N ASN A 27 -0.41 -7.69 -9.18
CA ASN A 27 -0.52 -9.14 -9.37
C ASN A 27 -1.98 -9.54 -9.19
N ASP A 28 -2.57 -10.13 -10.23
CA ASP A 28 -3.99 -10.47 -10.35
C ASP A 28 -4.50 -11.47 -9.30
N HIS A 29 -3.61 -12.22 -8.66
CA HIS A 29 -3.99 -13.14 -7.57
C HIS A 29 -4.46 -12.40 -6.32
N TYR A 30 -4.16 -11.11 -6.17
CA TYR A 30 -4.50 -10.34 -4.98
C TYR A 30 -5.53 -9.27 -5.31
N GLN A 31 -6.67 -9.35 -4.63
CA GLN A 31 -7.70 -8.32 -4.71
C GLN A 31 -7.21 -7.00 -4.10
N PRO A 32 -7.64 -5.85 -4.65
CA PRO A 32 -7.40 -4.57 -4.02
C PRO A 32 -8.05 -4.48 -2.63
N GLU A 33 -7.39 -3.76 -1.71
CA GLU A 33 -7.82 -3.57 -0.34
C GLU A 33 -8.18 -2.10 -0.09
N MET A 34 -9.32 -1.84 0.55
CA MET A 34 -9.71 -0.49 0.97
C MET A 34 -9.44 -0.31 2.46
N ILE A 35 -8.64 0.69 2.80
CA ILE A 35 -8.47 1.14 4.18
C ILE A 35 -9.38 2.35 4.37
N LYS A 36 -10.33 2.25 5.31
CA LYS A 36 -11.29 3.31 5.61
C LYS A 36 -10.63 4.37 6.48
N PRO A 37 -11.11 5.63 6.46
CA PRO A 37 -10.50 6.73 7.22
C PRO A 37 -10.36 6.44 8.72
N GLN A 38 -11.32 5.72 9.31
CA GLN A 38 -11.29 5.31 10.71
C GLN A 38 -10.14 4.36 11.07
N ASP A 39 -9.62 3.61 10.10
CA ASP A 39 -8.57 2.60 10.28
C ASP A 39 -7.18 3.17 9.93
N MET A 40 -7.10 4.47 9.60
CA MET A 40 -5.86 5.10 9.11
C MET A 40 -4.82 5.34 10.21
N HIS A 41 -5.22 5.22 11.48
CA HIS A 41 -4.33 5.34 12.63
C HIS A 41 -3.24 4.26 12.67
N ASP A 42 -3.50 3.11 12.03
CA ASP A 42 -2.57 2.00 11.92
C ASP A 42 -1.72 2.02 10.64
N VAL A 43 -1.81 3.10 9.86
CA VAL A 43 -1.17 3.20 8.54
C VAL A 43 -0.13 4.31 8.51
N GLU A 44 1.07 3.95 8.05
CA GLU A 44 2.17 4.90 7.84
C GLU A 44 2.68 4.80 6.40
N ILE A 45 2.67 5.91 5.64
CA ILE A 45 3.32 5.96 4.34
C ILE A 45 4.82 6.20 4.55
N LEU A 46 5.61 5.15 4.34
CA LEU A 46 7.06 5.20 4.53
C LEU A 46 7.80 5.93 3.39
N GLY A 47 7.15 6.09 2.24
CA GLY A 47 7.69 6.83 1.09
C GLY A 47 7.32 6.21 -0.25
N ARG A 48 7.81 6.82 -1.33
CA ARG A 48 7.58 6.34 -2.69
C ARG A 48 8.66 5.34 -3.10
N CYS A 49 8.24 4.28 -3.79
CA CYS A 49 9.19 3.34 -4.40
C CYS A 49 9.60 3.91 -5.77
N GLU A 50 10.86 4.32 -5.90
CA GLU A 50 11.40 4.90 -7.15
C GLU A 50 12.02 3.85 -8.06
N ILE A 51 12.66 2.83 -7.48
CA ILE A 51 13.44 1.84 -8.21
C ILE A 51 13.04 0.45 -7.73
N ARG A 52 12.86 -0.47 -8.67
CA ARG A 52 12.77 -1.91 -8.40
C ARG A 52 14.08 -2.54 -8.85
N ILE A 53 14.89 -2.99 -7.89
CA ILE A 53 16.07 -3.81 -8.17
C ILE A 53 15.67 -5.27 -7.96
N GLY A 54 15.88 -6.12 -8.97
CA GLY A 54 15.56 -7.53 -8.89
C GLY A 54 16.47 -8.35 -9.79
N ARG A 55 16.57 -9.65 -9.46
CA ARG A 55 17.45 -10.70 -10.02
C ARG A 55 18.77 -10.88 -9.24
N ILE A 56 18.83 -11.97 -8.48
CA ILE A 56 20.08 -12.66 -8.16
C ILE A 56 20.09 -13.87 -9.09
N VAL A 57 21.13 -13.98 -9.91
CA VAL A 57 21.39 -15.15 -10.77
C VAL A 57 21.96 -16.30 -9.95
#